data_AF-H5SCL8-F1
#
_entry.id   AF-H5SCL8-F1
#
_cell.length_a   1.000
_cell.length_b   1.000
_cell.length_c   1.000
_cell.angle_alpha   90.00
_cell.angle_beta   90.00
_cell.angle_gamma   90.00
#
_symmetry.space_group_name_H-M   'P 1'
#
loop_
_entity.id
_entity.type
_entity.pdbx_description
1 polymer ?
#
loop_
_entity_poly.entity_id
_entity_poly.type
_entity_poly.pdbx_seq_one_letter_code
_entity_poly.pdbx_strand_id
1 'polypeptide(L)'
;MSRPPITRARPYTPQRGLVAGQTFTSERQYRNALARARGFVSHYQRVRQPHIITSAREAQALRPAAREARRRAFQVLAEARRTGEPIRKVAKDYRISLESVKRYVAPALTKDERGRWVARPSDRLYRQLTTITTEGVVKVDTRSSKTASLIARYNNAVRRFLSTNNPDHLKPFRGKTFQVAKRRFRFETDPDKLKKLEESGQLDEADWGSP
;
A
#
# COMPACT_ATOMS: atom_id res chain seq x y z
N MET A 1 5.79 1.30 29.99
CA MET A 1 7.17 1.84 30.10
C MET A 1 8.08 1.09 29.14
N SER A 2 8.95 1.78 28.41
CA SER A 2 9.93 1.16 27.51
C SER A 2 11.05 0.54 28.34
N ARG A 3 11.43 -0.71 28.08
CA ARG A 3 12.53 -1.36 28.80
C ARG A 3 13.88 -0.70 28.45
N PRO A 4 14.85 -0.67 29.38
CA PRO A 4 16.19 -0.16 29.11
C PRO A 4 16.94 -1.00 28.05
N PRO A 5 17.94 -0.42 27.36
CA PRO A 5 18.71 -1.12 26.32
C PRO A 5 19.56 -2.25 26.93
N ILE A 6 19.65 -3.41 26.24
CA ILE A 6 20.52 -4.51 26.64
C ILE A 6 21.96 -4.15 26.30
N THR A 7 22.81 -4.15 27.32
CA THR A 7 24.25 -3.95 27.21
C THR A 7 24.98 -5.01 28.02
N ARG A 8 26.30 -5.13 27.85
CA ARG A 8 27.09 -6.07 28.66
C ARG A 8 26.99 -5.78 30.16
N ALA A 9 26.93 -4.50 30.53
CA ALA A 9 26.76 -4.06 31.93
C ALA A 9 25.32 -4.25 32.46
N ARG A 10 24.34 -4.41 31.57
CA ARG A 10 22.93 -4.62 31.90
C ARG A 10 22.36 -5.74 31.05
N PRO A 11 22.73 -7.00 31.34
CA PRO A 11 22.21 -8.15 30.63
C PRO A 11 20.71 -8.30 30.88
N TYR A 12 20.03 -8.98 29.96
CA TYR A 12 18.58 -9.17 30.03
C TYR A 12 18.23 -10.64 29.87
N THR A 13 17.46 -11.15 30.82
CA THR A 13 16.88 -12.49 30.79
C THR A 13 15.36 -12.35 30.76
N PRO A 14 14.69 -12.61 29.62
CA PRO A 14 13.23 -12.55 29.56
C PRO A 14 12.64 -13.68 30.39
N GLN A 15 11.60 -13.35 31.18
CA GLN A 15 10.89 -14.34 32.00
C GLN A 15 9.77 -15.07 31.23
N ARG A 16 9.37 -14.58 30.05
CA ARG A 16 8.26 -15.12 29.24
C ARG A 16 8.59 -15.09 27.75
N GLY A 17 7.95 -15.96 26.98
CA GLY A 17 8.05 -16.03 25.52
C GLY A 17 9.09 -17.04 24.99
N LEU A 18 9.33 -16.99 23.68
CA LEU A 18 10.06 -18.02 22.92
C LEU A 18 11.53 -18.24 23.34
N VAL A 19 12.12 -17.29 24.06
CA VAL A 19 13.54 -17.34 24.47
C VAL A 19 13.66 -17.11 25.98
N ALA A 20 12.60 -17.40 26.73
CA ALA A 20 12.59 -17.26 28.18
C ALA A 20 13.74 -18.05 28.83
N GLY A 21 14.32 -17.49 29.90
CA GLY A 21 15.44 -18.10 30.62
C GLY A 21 16.82 -17.93 29.98
N GLN A 22 16.93 -17.48 28.72
CA GLN A 22 18.22 -17.19 28.10
C GLN A 22 18.71 -15.78 28.44
N THR A 23 19.96 -15.64 28.88
CA THR A 23 20.55 -14.33 29.16
C THR A 23 21.20 -13.73 27.92
N PHE A 24 20.85 -12.48 27.63
CA PHE A 24 21.36 -11.72 26.50
C PHE A 24 22.19 -10.54 26.99
N THR A 25 23.38 -10.36 26.41
CA THR A 25 24.29 -9.25 26.76
C THR A 25 24.29 -8.13 25.73
N SER A 26 23.52 -8.28 24.64
CA SER A 26 23.28 -7.23 23.66
C SER A 26 21.90 -7.32 23.02
N GLU A 27 21.41 -6.18 22.55
CA GLU A 27 20.13 -6.09 21.84
C GLU A 27 20.13 -6.93 20.55
N ARG A 28 21.28 -7.00 19.87
CA ARG A 28 21.45 -7.79 18.65
C ARG A 28 21.32 -9.28 18.92
N GLN A 29 21.95 -9.78 19.99
CA GLN A 29 21.88 -11.19 20.37
C GLN A 29 20.43 -11.59 20.69
N TYR A 30 19.74 -10.78 21.50
CA TYR A 30 18.34 -11.00 21.83
C TYR A 30 17.42 -11.02 20.60
N ARG A 31 17.55 -10.02 19.71
CA ARG A 31 16.75 -9.95 18.47
C ARG A 31 17.03 -11.11 17.52
N ASN A 32 18.28 -11.55 17.42
CA ASN A 32 18.63 -12.71 16.60
C ASN A 32 18.08 -14.01 17.19
N ALA A 33 18.13 -14.20 18.50
CA ALA A 33 17.54 -15.36 19.17
C ALA A 33 16.03 -15.43 18.95
N LEU A 34 15.31 -14.30 19.12
CA LEU A 34 13.89 -14.19 18.80
C LEU A 34 13.57 -14.48 17.32
N ALA A 35 14.49 -14.15 16.41
CA ALA A 35 14.31 -14.42 14.98
C ALA A 35 14.53 -15.92 14.68
N ARG A 36 15.57 -16.53 15.25
CA ARG A 36 15.86 -17.97 15.13
C ARG A 36 14.76 -18.84 15.72
N ALA A 37 14.22 -18.46 16.87
CA ALA A 37 13.07 -19.12 17.48
C ALA A 37 11.81 -19.07 16.61
N ARG A 38 11.76 -18.16 15.62
CA ARG A 38 10.68 -18.05 14.62
C ARG A 38 11.08 -18.62 13.25
N GLY A 39 12.17 -19.38 13.16
CA GLY A 39 12.64 -20.02 11.93
C GLY A 39 13.49 -19.13 11.00
N PHE A 40 13.91 -17.94 11.44
CA PHE A 40 14.78 -17.06 10.64
C PHE A 40 16.25 -17.18 11.05
N VAL A 41 17.17 -17.16 10.09
CA VAL A 41 18.63 -17.19 10.36
C VAL A 41 19.07 -16.00 11.22
N SER A 42 18.47 -14.82 11.01
CA SER A 42 18.78 -13.61 11.74
C SER A 42 17.60 -12.64 11.82
N HIS A 43 17.68 -11.69 12.76
CA HIS A 43 16.75 -10.56 12.82
C HIS A 43 16.71 -9.78 11.51
N TYR A 44 17.88 -9.65 10.86
CA TYR A 44 18.01 -8.92 9.62
C TYR A 44 17.26 -9.59 8.46
N GLN A 45 17.39 -10.91 8.32
CA GLN A 45 16.65 -11.69 7.33
C GLN A 45 15.14 -11.54 7.54
N ARG A 46 14.68 -11.63 8.79
CA ARG A 46 13.27 -11.44 9.14
C ARG A 46 12.73 -10.06 8.75
N VAL A 47 13.47 -8.99 9.05
CA VAL A 47 13.03 -7.61 8.74
C VAL A 47 12.96 -7.36 7.23
N ARG A 48 13.85 -7.99 6.46
CA ARG A 48 13.88 -7.90 4.99
C ARG A 48 12.81 -8.70 4.28
N GLN A 49 12.08 -9.58 4.98
CA GLN A 49 11.02 -10.33 4.32
C GLN A 49 9.91 -9.40 3.82
N PRO A 50 9.36 -9.69 2.62
CA PRO A 50 8.16 -9.02 2.15
C PRO A 50 7.02 -9.19 3.17
N HIS A 51 6.34 -8.10 3.48
CA HIS A 51 5.12 -8.08 4.27
C HIS A 51 3.95 -7.84 3.33
N ILE A 52 3.53 -8.90 2.65
CA ILE A 52 2.46 -8.84 1.65
C ILE A 52 1.12 -8.88 2.37
N ILE A 53 0.39 -7.78 2.24
CA ILE A 53 -0.96 -7.65 2.78
C ILE A 53 -1.93 -8.35 1.83
N THR A 54 -2.80 -9.19 2.39
CA THR A 54 -3.74 -10.01 1.63
C THR A 54 -5.20 -9.65 1.86
N SER A 55 -5.52 -8.90 2.92
CA SER A 55 -6.90 -8.56 3.30
C SER A 55 -7.07 -7.16 3.89
N ALA A 56 -8.31 -6.68 3.97
CA ALA A 56 -8.68 -5.41 4.62
C ALA A 56 -8.25 -5.38 6.08
N ARG A 57 -8.52 -6.48 6.80
CA ARG A 57 -8.19 -6.63 8.22
C ARG A 57 -6.68 -6.47 8.46
N GLU A 58 -5.85 -7.11 7.64
CA GLU A 58 -4.40 -6.96 7.72
C GLU A 58 -3.94 -5.54 7.38
N ALA A 59 -4.54 -4.90 6.37
CA ALA A 59 -4.24 -3.52 6.00
C ALA A 59 -4.56 -2.54 7.14
N GLN A 60 -5.69 -2.73 7.82
CA GLN A 60 -6.14 -1.91 8.93
C GLN A 60 -5.29 -2.13 10.18
N ALA A 61 -4.86 -3.37 10.44
CA ALA A 61 -3.98 -3.73 11.55
C ALA A 61 -2.55 -3.15 11.43
N LEU A 62 -2.18 -2.58 10.28
CA LEU A 62 -0.91 -1.87 10.15
C LEU A 62 -0.86 -0.64 11.05
N ARG A 63 0.27 -0.49 11.74
CA ARG A 63 0.62 0.75 12.45
C ARG A 63 0.60 1.95 11.48
N PRO A 64 0.29 3.17 11.92
CA PRO A 64 0.20 4.35 11.05
C PRO A 64 1.41 4.54 10.13
N ALA A 65 2.63 4.48 10.68
CA ALA A 65 3.86 4.60 9.89
C ALA A 65 4.02 3.48 8.84
N ALA A 66 3.56 2.26 9.13
CA ALA A 66 3.60 1.15 8.19
C ALA A 66 2.56 1.31 7.07
N ARG A 67 1.37 1.82 7.41
CA ARG A 67 0.31 2.16 6.45
C ARG A 67 0.78 3.25 5.48
N GLU A 68 1.44 4.28 5.98
CA GLU A 68 2.01 5.36 5.17
C GLU A 68 3.16 4.87 4.27
N ALA A 69 4.08 4.08 4.82
CA ALA A 69 5.16 3.47 4.02
C ALA A 69 4.60 2.57 2.91
N ARG A 70 3.52 1.83 3.20
CA ARG A 70 2.80 1.05 2.19
C ARG A 70 2.20 1.96 1.13
N ARG A 71 1.48 3.02 1.51
CA ARG A 71 0.90 4.00 0.55
C ARG A 71 1.96 4.54 -0.41
N ARG A 72 3.10 5.01 0.11
CA ARG A 72 4.23 5.50 -0.71
C ARG A 72 4.85 4.41 -1.59
N ALA A 73 4.90 3.17 -1.13
CA ALA A 73 5.38 2.06 -1.96
C ALA A 73 4.46 1.80 -3.18
N PHE A 74 3.14 1.96 -3.02
CA PHE A 74 2.19 1.87 -4.14
C PHE A 74 2.30 3.07 -5.08
N GLN A 75 2.51 4.28 -4.56
CA GLN A 75 2.82 5.48 -5.35
C GLN A 75 4.04 5.27 -6.26
N VAL A 76 5.14 4.79 -5.67
CA VAL A 76 6.37 4.46 -6.41
C VAL A 76 6.10 3.43 -7.50
N LEU A 77 5.31 2.40 -7.20
CA LEU A 77 4.95 1.37 -8.18
C LEU A 77 4.11 1.94 -9.32
N ALA A 78 3.12 2.78 -9.03
CA ALA A 78 2.26 3.41 -10.03
C ALA A 78 3.07 4.36 -10.93
N GLU A 79 3.93 5.17 -10.33
CA GLU A 79 4.78 6.11 -11.06
C GLU A 79 5.81 5.40 -11.94
N ALA A 80 6.50 4.38 -11.41
CA ALA A 80 7.44 3.58 -12.21
C ALA A 80 6.79 2.89 -13.41
N ARG A 81 5.51 2.49 -13.31
CA ARG A 81 4.75 1.96 -14.46
C ARG A 81 4.43 3.04 -15.49
N ARG A 82 4.13 4.25 -15.03
CA ARG A 82 3.77 5.38 -15.87
C ARG A 82 4.96 5.89 -16.67
N THR A 83 6.13 5.97 -16.05
CA THR A 83 7.34 6.56 -16.64
C THR A 83 8.29 5.51 -17.23
N GLY A 84 8.17 4.25 -16.83
CA GLY A 84 9.12 3.20 -17.18
C GLY A 84 10.44 3.28 -16.40
N GLU A 85 10.55 4.18 -15.42
CA GLU A 85 11.79 4.39 -14.68
C GLU A 85 12.10 3.27 -13.68
N PRO A 86 13.38 3.01 -13.39
CA PRO A 86 13.77 2.05 -12.36
C PRO A 86 13.22 2.44 -10.97
N ILE A 87 12.75 1.45 -10.22
CA ILE A 87 12.14 1.61 -8.89
C ILE A 87 13.04 2.41 -7.94
N ARG A 88 14.35 2.20 -8.00
CA ARG A 88 15.30 2.93 -7.13
C ARG A 88 15.27 4.44 -7.37
N LYS A 89 15.13 4.88 -8.63
CA LYS A 89 15.06 6.30 -8.97
C LYS A 89 13.79 6.92 -8.41
N VAL A 90 12.65 6.35 -8.78
CA VAL A 90 11.32 6.80 -8.31
C VAL A 90 11.22 6.75 -6.78
N ALA A 91 11.74 5.72 -6.13
CA ALA A 91 11.73 5.61 -4.67
C ALA A 91 12.49 6.77 -3.99
N LYS A 92 13.57 7.27 -4.61
CA LYS A 92 14.31 8.43 -4.11
C LYS A 92 13.45 9.69 -4.16
N ASP A 93 12.70 9.89 -5.24
CA ASP A 93 11.84 11.05 -5.44
C ASP A 93 10.69 11.07 -4.40
N TYR A 94 10.16 9.90 -4.07
CA TYR A 94 9.14 9.71 -3.02
C TYR A 94 9.71 9.57 -1.59
N ARG A 95 11.02 9.77 -1.40
CA ARG A 95 11.72 9.70 -0.11
C ARG A 95 11.45 8.40 0.66
N ILE A 96 11.46 7.26 -0.03
CA ILE A 96 11.28 5.93 0.55
C ILE A 96 12.44 5.01 0.13
N SER A 97 12.90 4.15 1.04
CA SER A 97 13.97 3.20 0.71
C SER A 97 13.48 2.09 -0.23
N LEU A 98 14.36 1.61 -1.12
CA LEU A 98 14.08 0.47 -1.99
C LEU A 98 13.63 -0.77 -1.19
N GLU A 99 14.20 -1.00 -0.01
CA GLU A 99 13.80 -2.11 0.87
C GLU A 99 12.37 -1.92 1.40
N SER A 100 11.96 -0.69 1.74
CA SER A 100 10.58 -0.41 2.14
C SER A 100 9.59 -0.58 0.98
N VAL A 101 10.00 -0.25 -0.25
CA VAL A 101 9.20 -0.52 -1.45
C VAL A 101 9.03 -2.03 -1.64
N LYS A 102 10.15 -2.77 -1.72
CA LYS A 102 10.14 -4.24 -1.85
C LYS A 102 9.33 -4.91 -0.76
N ARG A 103 9.35 -4.39 0.47
CA ARG A 103 8.57 -4.92 1.59
C ARG A 103 7.09 -5.06 1.26
N TYR A 104 6.48 -4.09 0.58
CA TYR A 104 5.04 -4.09 0.31
C TYR A 104 4.66 -4.49 -1.11
N VAL A 105 5.56 -4.29 -2.08
CA VAL A 105 5.23 -4.47 -3.50
C VAL A 105 6.15 -5.43 -4.25
N ALA A 106 7.03 -6.19 -3.58
CA ALA A 106 7.97 -7.12 -4.23
C ALA A 106 7.36 -8.01 -5.34
N PRO A 107 6.16 -8.62 -5.19
CA PRO A 107 5.55 -9.42 -6.26
C PRO A 107 5.25 -8.66 -7.55
N ALA A 108 5.14 -7.33 -7.48
CA ALA A 108 4.91 -6.45 -8.61
C ALA A 108 6.20 -5.96 -9.28
N LEU A 109 7.37 -6.42 -8.82
CA LEU A 109 8.67 -6.00 -9.32
C LEU A 109 9.33 -7.13 -10.14
N THR A 110 10.21 -6.74 -11.04
CA THR A 110 11.12 -7.65 -11.75
C THR A 110 12.46 -6.95 -11.95
N LYS A 111 13.48 -7.70 -12.39
CA LYS A 111 14.73 -7.10 -12.85
C LYS A 111 14.69 -6.94 -14.37
N ASP A 112 15.24 -5.83 -14.85
CA ASP A 112 15.55 -5.66 -16.27
C ASP A 112 16.86 -6.38 -16.65
N GLU A 113 17.24 -6.32 -17.92
CA GLU A 113 18.48 -6.90 -18.46
C GLU A 113 19.76 -6.38 -17.76
N ARG A 114 19.69 -5.17 -17.19
CA ARG A 114 20.78 -4.53 -16.44
C ARG A 114 20.71 -4.84 -14.94
N GLY A 115 19.84 -5.75 -14.52
CA GLY A 115 19.66 -6.17 -13.13
C GLY A 115 18.96 -5.13 -12.23
N ARG A 116 18.42 -4.05 -12.79
CA ARG A 116 17.73 -2.98 -12.06
C ARG A 116 16.28 -3.38 -11.78
N TRP A 117 15.79 -3.05 -10.60
CA TRP A 117 14.39 -3.28 -10.26
C TRP A 117 13.48 -2.35 -11.07
N VAL A 118 12.55 -2.93 -11.81
CA VAL A 118 11.52 -2.26 -12.60
C VAL A 118 10.14 -2.81 -12.23
N ALA A 119 9.09 -2.04 -12.50
CA ALA A 119 7.72 -2.46 -12.24
C ALA A 119 7.24 -3.45 -13.31
N ARG A 120 6.57 -4.53 -12.90
CA ARG A 120 5.82 -5.38 -13.83
C ARG A 120 4.62 -4.60 -14.38
N PRO A 121 4.18 -4.83 -15.62
CA PRO A 121 3.01 -4.15 -16.20
C PRO A 121 1.72 -4.35 -15.41
N SER A 122 1.57 -5.49 -14.72
CA SER A 122 0.43 -5.77 -13.85
C SER A 122 0.83 -6.59 -12.62
N ASP A 123 -0.04 -6.62 -11.60
CA ASP A 123 0.15 -7.39 -10.38
C ASP A 123 -1.18 -7.81 -9.73
N ARG A 124 -1.07 -8.68 -8.72
CA ARG A 124 -2.20 -9.19 -7.91
C ARG A 124 -2.20 -8.69 -6.45
N LEU A 125 -1.55 -7.58 -6.16
CA LEU A 125 -1.46 -7.03 -4.80
C LEU A 125 -2.82 -6.55 -4.32
N TYR A 126 -3.16 -6.85 -3.06
CA TYR A 126 -4.39 -6.40 -2.44
C TYR A 126 -4.43 -4.86 -2.31
N ARG A 127 -5.55 -4.26 -2.65
CA ARG A 127 -5.84 -2.83 -2.54
C ARG A 127 -7.29 -2.65 -2.10
N GLN A 128 -7.50 -1.81 -1.10
CA GLN A 128 -8.81 -1.28 -0.79
C GLN A 128 -8.88 0.12 -1.36
N LEU A 129 -9.92 0.40 -2.15
CA LEU A 129 -10.11 1.67 -2.85
C LEU A 129 -11.52 2.19 -2.58
N THR A 130 -11.66 3.49 -2.42
CA THR A 130 -12.97 4.14 -2.40
C THR A 130 -13.23 4.74 -3.79
N THR A 131 -14.46 4.61 -4.28
CA THR A 131 -14.86 5.18 -5.57
C THR A 131 -16.36 5.45 -5.60
N ILE A 132 -16.79 6.32 -6.52
CA ILE A 132 -18.20 6.63 -6.72
C ILE A 132 -18.77 5.74 -7.82
N THR A 133 -19.95 5.21 -7.55
CA THR A 133 -20.73 4.42 -8.49
C THR A 133 -22.14 4.96 -8.56
N THR A 134 -22.94 4.45 -9.50
CA THR A 134 -24.37 4.75 -9.55
C THR A 134 -25.15 4.27 -8.31
N GLU A 135 -24.54 3.42 -7.47
CA GLU A 135 -25.06 2.98 -6.17
C GLU A 135 -24.61 3.89 -5.00
N GLY A 136 -23.84 4.94 -5.30
CA GLY A 136 -23.22 5.82 -4.31
C GLY A 136 -21.72 5.55 -4.10
N VAL A 137 -21.18 6.06 -2.98
CA VAL A 137 -19.78 5.89 -2.59
C VAL A 137 -19.57 4.49 -2.04
N VAL A 138 -18.63 3.74 -2.62
CA VAL A 138 -18.35 2.35 -2.24
C VAL A 138 -16.87 2.12 -1.96
N LYS A 139 -16.58 1.27 -0.96
CA LYS A 139 -15.24 0.73 -0.69
C LYS A 139 -15.12 -0.64 -1.36
N VAL A 140 -14.11 -0.79 -2.22
CA VAL A 140 -13.89 -2.01 -3.02
C VAL A 140 -12.53 -2.61 -2.77
N ASP A 141 -12.52 -3.93 -2.57
CA ASP A 141 -11.34 -4.73 -2.32
C ASP A 141 -10.89 -5.42 -3.61
N THR A 142 -9.83 -4.93 -4.24
CA THR A 142 -9.32 -5.48 -5.49
C THR A 142 -7.91 -6.02 -5.36
N ARG A 143 -7.64 -7.11 -6.08
CA ARG A 143 -6.27 -7.58 -6.35
C ARG A 143 -5.79 -7.17 -7.73
N SER A 144 -6.66 -6.75 -8.64
CA SER A 144 -6.30 -6.42 -10.01
C SER A 144 -5.70 -5.03 -10.09
N SER A 145 -4.42 -4.94 -10.45
CA SER A 145 -3.78 -3.63 -10.71
C SER A 145 -4.46 -2.86 -11.84
N LYS A 146 -5.00 -3.56 -12.86
CA LYS A 146 -5.74 -2.93 -13.97
C LYS A 146 -7.04 -2.28 -13.48
N THR A 147 -7.80 -2.98 -12.63
CA THR A 147 -9.03 -2.45 -12.03
C THR A 147 -8.71 -1.27 -11.11
N ALA A 148 -7.66 -1.39 -10.30
CA ALA A 148 -7.20 -0.31 -9.44
C ALA A 148 -6.82 0.95 -10.23
N SER A 149 -6.06 0.80 -11.32
CA SER A 149 -5.70 1.92 -12.20
C SER A 149 -6.92 2.52 -12.91
N LEU A 150 -7.91 1.73 -13.30
CA LEU A 150 -9.15 2.23 -13.88
C LEU A 150 -9.93 3.10 -12.87
N ILE A 151 -10.08 2.62 -11.64
CA ILE A 151 -10.71 3.36 -10.53
C ILE A 151 -9.93 4.65 -10.24
N ALA A 152 -8.61 4.58 -10.13
CA ALA A 152 -7.78 5.75 -9.84
C ALA A 152 -7.90 6.84 -10.92
N ARG A 153 -7.94 6.45 -12.21
CA ARG A 153 -8.18 7.40 -13.31
C ARG A 153 -9.56 8.04 -13.24
N TYR A 154 -10.58 7.26 -12.91
CA TYR A 154 -11.93 7.79 -12.71
C TYR A 154 -11.98 8.78 -11.54
N ASN A 155 -11.42 8.41 -10.37
CA ASN A 155 -11.37 9.29 -9.20
C ASN A 155 -10.64 10.62 -9.54
N ASN A 156 -9.55 10.56 -10.30
CA ASN A 156 -8.86 11.78 -10.77
C ASN A 156 -9.72 12.61 -11.75
N ALA A 157 -10.51 11.97 -12.61
CA ALA A 157 -11.42 12.66 -13.51
C ALA A 157 -12.56 13.36 -12.75
N VAL A 158 -13.12 12.70 -11.72
CA VAL A 158 -14.11 13.30 -10.81
C VAL A 158 -13.51 14.51 -10.10
N ARG A 159 -12.32 14.38 -9.47
CA ARG A 159 -11.63 15.51 -8.83
C ARG A 159 -11.44 16.69 -9.78
N ARG A 160 -11.00 16.42 -11.01
CA ARG A 160 -10.83 17.47 -12.03
C ARG A 160 -12.16 18.13 -12.36
N PHE A 161 -13.21 17.36 -12.61
CA PHE A 161 -14.56 17.88 -12.83
C PHE A 161 -15.02 18.78 -11.68
N LEU A 162 -14.93 18.33 -10.43
CA LEU A 162 -15.34 19.12 -9.27
C LEU A 162 -14.53 20.42 -9.16
N SER A 163 -13.22 20.37 -9.42
CA SER A 163 -12.36 21.57 -9.37
C SER A 163 -12.56 22.57 -10.53
N THR A 164 -12.95 22.12 -11.72
CA THR A 164 -13.05 22.97 -12.92
C THR A 164 -14.46 23.20 -13.40
N ASN A 165 -15.44 22.52 -12.79
CA ASN A 165 -16.82 22.42 -13.24
C ASN A 165 -16.97 21.96 -14.72
N ASN A 166 -15.97 21.27 -15.28
CA ASN A 166 -15.97 20.83 -16.67
C ASN A 166 -16.37 19.34 -16.80
N PRO A 167 -17.58 19.02 -17.31
CA PRO A 167 -18.07 17.64 -17.41
C PRO A 167 -17.31 16.79 -18.44
N ASP A 168 -16.48 17.39 -19.28
CA ASP A 168 -15.71 16.67 -20.30
C ASP A 168 -14.69 15.70 -19.70
N HIS A 169 -14.22 15.97 -18.49
CA HIS A 169 -13.38 15.03 -17.74
C HIS A 169 -14.08 13.69 -17.48
N LEU A 170 -15.41 13.65 -17.42
CA LEU A 170 -16.20 12.46 -17.12
C LEU A 170 -16.57 11.64 -18.37
N LYS A 171 -16.54 12.26 -19.57
CA LYS A 171 -16.89 11.60 -20.84
C LYS A 171 -16.22 10.23 -21.02
N PRO A 172 -14.92 10.03 -20.73
CA PRO A 172 -14.26 8.74 -20.91
C PRO A 172 -14.81 7.61 -20.02
N PHE A 173 -15.64 7.90 -19.02
CA PHE A 173 -16.16 6.92 -18.06
C PHE A 173 -17.66 6.66 -18.21
N ARG A 174 -18.35 7.39 -19.10
CA ARG A 174 -19.79 7.20 -19.34
C ARG A 174 -20.08 5.77 -19.77
N GLY A 175 -21.03 5.14 -19.09
CA GLY A 175 -21.43 3.74 -19.33
C GLY A 175 -20.38 2.69 -18.96
N LYS A 176 -19.16 3.08 -18.52
CA LYS A 176 -18.12 2.13 -18.16
C LYS A 176 -18.43 1.45 -16.84
N THR A 177 -18.04 0.19 -16.77
CA THR A 177 -18.16 -0.64 -15.58
C THR A 177 -16.82 -1.21 -15.19
N PHE A 178 -16.72 -1.64 -13.94
CA PHE A 178 -15.59 -2.41 -13.45
C PHE A 178 -16.08 -3.57 -12.60
N GLN A 179 -15.31 -4.64 -12.57
CA GLN A 179 -15.63 -5.84 -11.81
C GLN A 179 -14.67 -6.01 -10.63
N VAL A 180 -15.24 -6.30 -9.47
CA VAL A 180 -14.50 -6.65 -8.25
C VAL A 180 -15.15 -7.90 -7.67
N ALA A 181 -14.34 -8.94 -7.48
CA ALA A 181 -14.84 -10.28 -7.15
C ALA A 181 -15.95 -10.71 -8.14
N LYS A 182 -17.16 -11.01 -7.63
CA LYS A 182 -18.32 -11.43 -8.42
C LYS A 182 -19.33 -10.30 -8.66
N ARG A 183 -19.01 -9.05 -8.31
CA ARG A 183 -19.90 -7.89 -8.49
C ARG A 183 -19.39 -6.96 -9.57
N ARG A 184 -20.32 -6.39 -10.35
CA ARG A 184 -20.06 -5.39 -11.38
C ARG A 184 -20.63 -4.06 -10.92
N PHE A 185 -19.83 -3.01 -11.01
CA PHE A 185 -20.20 -1.65 -10.64
C PHE A 185 -20.10 -0.74 -11.85
N ARG A 186 -20.98 0.27 -11.94
CA ARG A 186 -20.95 1.32 -12.97
C ARG A 186 -20.45 2.61 -12.34
N PHE A 187 -19.53 3.30 -13.03
CA PHE A 187 -19.08 4.62 -12.59
C PHE A 187 -20.21 5.65 -12.67
N GLU A 188 -20.28 6.55 -11.68
CA GLU A 188 -21.20 7.69 -11.75
C GLU A 188 -20.59 8.80 -12.61
N THR A 189 -21.33 9.32 -13.57
CA THR A 189 -20.84 10.36 -14.49
C THR A 189 -21.82 11.51 -14.65
N ASP A 190 -22.92 11.50 -13.90
CA ASP A 190 -23.88 12.58 -13.79
C ASP A 190 -23.27 13.73 -12.96
N PRO A 191 -23.03 14.91 -13.57
CA PRO A 191 -22.47 16.08 -12.88
C PRO A 191 -23.25 16.49 -11.63
N ASP A 192 -24.58 16.45 -11.69
CA ASP A 192 -25.43 16.97 -10.62
C ASP A 192 -25.40 16.05 -9.41
N LYS A 193 -25.38 14.73 -9.63
CA LYS A 193 -25.18 13.76 -8.55
C LYS A 193 -23.81 13.88 -7.91
N LEU A 194 -22.77 14.07 -8.71
CA LEU A 194 -21.41 14.20 -8.19
C LEU A 194 -21.24 15.46 -7.33
N LYS A 195 -21.82 16.59 -7.75
CA LYS A 195 -21.87 17.82 -6.94
C LYS A 195 -22.67 17.64 -5.67
N LYS A 196 -23.85 17.02 -5.75
CA LYS A 196 -24.67 16.72 -4.57
C LYS A 196 -23.93 15.85 -3.56
N LEU A 197 -23.15 14.87 -4.03
CA LEU A 197 -22.31 14.05 -3.17
C LEU A 197 -21.19 14.89 -2.51
N GLU A 198 -20.57 15.81 -3.25
CA GLU A 198 -19.57 16.75 -2.72
C GLU A 198 -20.16 17.66 -1.63
N GLU A 199 -21.28 18.33 -1.94
CA GLU A 199 -22.01 19.21 -1.02
C GLU A 199 -22.47 18.49 0.25
N SER A 200 -22.81 17.20 0.15
CA SER A 200 -23.21 16.38 1.30
C SER A 200 -22.05 15.91 2.19
N GLY A 201 -20.80 16.24 1.85
CA GLY A 201 -19.60 15.79 2.57
C GLY A 201 -19.29 14.30 2.39
N GLN A 202 -20.05 13.57 1.57
CA GLN A 202 -19.80 12.14 1.31
C GLN A 202 -18.52 11.89 0.50
N LEU A 203 -17.95 12.95 -0.08
CA LEU A 203 -16.69 12.91 -0.83
C LEU A 203 -15.48 13.39 -0.02
N ASP A 204 -15.58 13.50 1.30
CA ASP A 204 -14.48 14.02 2.13
C ASP A 204 -13.16 13.24 1.95
N GLU A 205 -12.09 14.04 1.83
CA GLU A 205 -10.81 13.80 1.16
C GLU A 205 -9.99 12.59 1.63
N ALA A 206 -10.25 12.07 2.82
CA ALA A 206 -9.37 11.12 3.50
C ALA A 206 -9.34 9.71 2.86
N ASP A 207 -10.36 9.34 2.08
CA ASP A 207 -10.61 7.95 1.69
C ASP A 207 -10.42 7.63 0.20
N TRP A 208 -10.15 8.63 -0.65
CA TRP A 208 -10.14 8.45 -2.11
C TRP A 208 -8.96 7.68 -2.69
N GLY A 209 -7.98 7.31 -1.85
CA GLY A 209 -6.72 6.74 -2.29
C GLY A 209 -5.93 7.75 -3.12
N SER A 210 -4.86 8.31 -2.56
CA SER A 210 -3.84 8.90 -3.44
C SER A 210 -3.34 7.78 -4.38
N PRO A 211 -3.12 8.08 -5.68
CA PRO A 211 -2.54 7.12 -6.63
C PRO A 211 -1.27 6.46 -6.08
#